data_AF-A0A520HXN1-F1
#
_entry.id   AF-A0A520HXN1-F1
#
_cell.length_a   1.000
_cell.length_b   1.000
_cell.length_c   1.000
_cell.angle_alpha   90.00
_cell.angle_beta   90.00
_cell.angle_gamma   90.00
#
_symmetry.space_group_name_H-M   'P 1'
#
loop_
_entity.id
_entity.type
_entity.pdbx_description
1 polymer ?
#
loop_
_entity_poly.entity_id
_entity_poly.type
_entity_poly.pdbx_seq_one_letter_code
_entity_poly.pdbx_strand_id
1 'polypeptide(L)' 'LDAMRARPGPAAILIGPEGGFDDDERASIRAHPQAVGISLGPRILRADTAAAAAAIHSVTAAGDWRG' A
#
# COMPACT_ATOMS: atom_id res chain seq x y z
N LEU A 1 -3.55 -7.64 -3.77
CA LEU A 1 -2.78 -7.47 -5.02
C LEU A 1 -3.63 -6.94 -6.16
N ASP A 2 -4.92 -7.27 -6.23
CA ASP A 2 -5.79 -6.86 -7.34
C ASP A 2 -5.87 -5.34 -7.52
N ALA A 3 -5.90 -4.56 -6.44
CA ALA A 3 -5.81 -3.10 -6.50
C ALA A 3 -4.54 -2.60 -7.23
N MET A 4 -3.41 -3.30 -7.07
CA MET A 4 -2.13 -2.97 -7.70
C MET A 4 -2.11 -3.39 -9.17
N ARG A 5 -2.77 -4.52 -9.50
CA ARG A 5 -2.91 -5.01 -10.89
C ARG A 5 -3.89 -4.18 -11.72
N ALA A 6 -4.96 -3.70 -11.10
CA ALA A 6 -6.05 -2.99 -11.76
C ALA A 6 -5.63 -1.62 -12.32
N ARG A 7 -4.51 -1.06 -11.85
CA ARG A 7 -4.00 0.25 -12.25
C ARG A 7 -2.53 0.16 -12.68
N PRO A 8 -2.24 -0.30 -13.91
CA PRO A 8 -0.89 -0.29 -14.43
C PRO A 8 -0.39 1.15 -14.63
N GLY A 9 0.91 1.38 -14.44
CA GLY A 9 1.56 2.69 -14.57
C GLY A 9 2.11 3.24 -13.25
N PRO A 10 2.49 4.53 -13.20
CA PRO A 10 3.05 5.14 -11.99
C PRO A 10 2.10 5.03 -10.80
N ALA A 11 2.63 4.58 -9.66
CA ALA A 11 1.89 4.43 -8.42
C ALA A 11 2.71 4.96 -7.25
N ALA A 12 2.01 5.35 -6.19
CA ALA A 12 2.60 5.69 -4.90
C ALA A 12 2.11 4.71 -3.83
N ILE A 13 3.00 4.30 -2.94
CA ILE A 13 2.66 3.53 -1.75
C ILE A 13 2.78 4.47 -0.56
N LEU A 14 1.71 4.57 0.22
CA LEU A 14 1.69 5.36 1.45
C LEU A 14 1.68 4.40 2.65
N ILE A 15 2.71 4.50 3.48
CA ILE A 15 2.86 3.73 4.73
C ILE A 15 2.81 4.73 5.89
N GLY A 16 2.01 4.42 6.91
CA GLY A 16 1.91 5.26 8.11
C GLY A 16 3.11 5.08 9.04
N PRO A 17 3.29 6.00 10.00
CA PRO A 17 4.33 5.89 11.03
C PRO A 17 4.04 4.70 11.98
N GLU A 18 4.96 4.40 12.90
CA GLU A 18 4.79 3.34 13.93
C GLU A 18 3.45 3.42 14.70
N GLY A 19 2.95 4.62 14.99
CA GLY A 19 1.67 4.84 15.66
C GLY A 19 0.44 4.71 14.76
N GLY A 20 0.65 4.55 13.46
CA GLY A 20 -0.39 4.64 12.44
C GLY A 20 -0.84 6.07 12.18
N PHE A 21 -1.77 6.22 11.24
CA PHE A 21 -2.46 7.48 10.98
C PHE A 21 -3.51 7.75 12.05
N ASP A 22 -3.70 9.02 12.40
CA ASP A 22 -4.85 9.46 13.19
C ASP A 22 -6.15 9.48 12.36
N ASP A 23 -7.28 9.81 13.00
CA ASP A 23 -8.58 9.76 12.34
C ASP A 23 -8.75 10.79 11.21
N ASP A 24 -8.17 11.99 11.38
CA ASP A 24 -8.24 13.07 10.39
C ASP A 24 -7.35 12.77 9.18
N GLU A 25 -6.13 12.28 9.42
CA GLU A 25 -5.23 11.78 8.38
C GLU A 25 -5.88 10.63 7.59
N ARG A 26 -6.48 9.67 8.29
CA ARG A 26 -7.20 8.56 7.64
C ARG A 26 -8.37 9.06 6.81
N ALA A 27 -9.12 10.05 7.30
CA ALA A 27 -10.21 10.65 6.55
C ALA A 27 -9.71 11.34 5.29
N SER A 28 -8.62 12.11 5.39
CA SER A 28 -7.97 12.79 4.27
C SER A 28 -7.45 11.81 3.22
N ILE A 29 -6.75 10.75 3.65
CA ILE A 29 -6.25 9.70 2.76
C ILE A 29 -7.41 9.02 2.02
N ARG A 30 -8.48 8.65 2.71
CA ARG A 30 -9.66 8.02 2.09
C ARG A 30 -10.43 8.95 1.16
N ALA A 31 -10.41 10.25 1.40
CA ALA A 31 -11.05 11.24 0.54
C ALA A 31 -10.28 11.45 -0.78
N HIS A 32 -8.99 11.08 -0.83
CA HIS A 32 -8.20 11.21 -2.05
C HIS A 32 -8.71 10.23 -3.13
N PRO A 33 -9.13 10.69 -4.33
CA PRO A 33 -9.81 9.84 -5.33
C PRO A 33 -9.01 8.62 -5.81
N GLN A 34 -7.69 8.67 -5.71
CA GLN A 34 -6.80 7.60 -6.14
C GLN A 34 -6.33 6.67 -5.01
N ALA A 35 -6.69 6.96 -3.76
CA ALA A 35 -6.29 6.14 -2.63
C ALA A 35 -7.14 4.87 -2.56
N VAL A 36 -6.45 3.72 -2.50
CA VAL A 36 -7.09 2.41 -2.35
C VAL A 36 -6.47 1.72 -1.15
N GLY A 37 -7.29 1.39 -0.15
CA GLY A 37 -6.85 0.64 1.01
C GLY A 37 -6.53 -0.80 0.63
N ILE A 38 -5.37 -1.30 1.08
CA ILE A 38 -4.96 -2.70 0.92
C ILE A 38 -4.52 -3.28 2.25
N SER A 39 -4.79 -4.56 2.48
CA SER A 39 -4.26 -5.32 3.63
C SER A 39 -3.07 -6.17 3.19
N LEU A 40 -2.00 -6.18 4.00
CA LEU A 40 -0.79 -7.00 3.79
C LEU A 40 -0.88 -8.34 4.55
N GLY A 41 -2.06 -8.95 4.55
CA GLY A 41 -2.38 -10.14 5.35
C GLY A 41 -2.94 -9.82 6.74
N PRO A 42 -3.08 -10.84 7.61
CA PRO A 42 -3.82 -10.72 8.87
C PRO A 42 -3.01 -10.12 10.03
N ARG A 43 -1.70 -9.91 9.86
CA ARG A 43 -0.80 -9.44 10.91
C ARG A 43 -0.59 -7.94 10.79
N ILE A 44 -0.62 -7.24 11.92
CA ILE A 44 -0.13 -5.87 12.00
C ILE A 44 1.40 -5.89 11.88
N LEU A 45 1.92 -5.20 10.87
CA LEU A 45 3.34 -5.09 10.61
C LEU A 45 3.87 -3.77 11.16
N ARG A 46 5.13 -3.75 11.62
CA ARG A 46 5.84 -2.49 11.85
C ARG A 46 6.03 -1.74 10.53
N ALA A 47 6.22 -0.41 10.60
CA ALA A 47 6.25 0.46 9.43
C ALA A 47 7.28 -0.02 8.38
N ASP A 48 8.51 -0.30 8.80
CA ASP A 48 9.58 -0.78 7.91
C ASP A 48 9.25 -2.12 7.23
N THR A 49 8.62 -3.04 7.98
CA THR A 49 8.22 -4.35 7.44
C THR A 49 7.04 -4.21 6.48
N ALA A 50 6.09 -3.32 6.78
CA ALA A 50 4.98 -3.00 5.90
C ALA A 50 5.47 -2.38 4.59
N ALA A 51 6.43 -1.45 4.65
CA ALA A 51 7.03 -0.82 3.48
C ALA A 51 7.74 -1.84 2.57
N ALA A 52 8.59 -2.70 3.15
CA ALA A 52 9.26 -3.76 2.40
C ALA A 52 8.26 -4.74 1.75
N ALA A 53 7.26 -5.20 2.51
CA ALA A 53 6.24 -6.10 1.99
C ALA A 53 5.39 -5.46 0.89
N ALA A 54 5.00 -4.19 1.04
CA ALA A 54 4.24 -3.46 0.03
C ALA A 54 5.05 -3.25 -1.27
N ALA A 55 6.34 -2.93 -1.15
CA ALA A 55 7.23 -2.78 -2.31
C ALA A 55 7.37 -4.10 -3.09
N ILE A 56 7.61 -5.21 -2.40
CA ILE A 56 7.68 -6.55 -3.03
C ILE A 56 6.36 -6.87 -3.73
N HIS A 57 5.22 -6.70 -3.05
CA HIS A 57 3.91 -6.92 -3.65
C HIS A 57 3.66 -6.05 -4.90
N SER A 58 4.15 -4.81 -4.91
CA SER A 58 4.03 -3.90 -6.05
C SER A 58 4.76 -4.42 -7.27
N VAL A 59 6.03 -4.79 -7.09
CA VAL A 59 6.86 -5.29 -8.20
C VAL A 59 6.35 -6.64 -8.70
N THR A 60 5.89 -7.54 -7.83
CA THR A 60 5.30 -8.83 -8.26
C THR A 60 3.96 -8.67 -8.96
N ALA A 61 3.13 -7.69 -8.56
CA ALA A 61 1.80 -7.52 -9.12
C ALA A 61 1.78 -6.69 -10.42
N ALA A 62 2.59 -5.63 -10.49
CA ALA A 62 2.54 -4.63 -11.56
C ALA A 62 3.91 -4.36 -12.20
N GLY A 63 4.99 -4.91 -11.66
CA GLY A 63 6.34 -4.80 -12.21
C GLY A 63 6.68 -5.86 -13.24
N ASP A 64 7.96 -5.88 -13.59
CA ASP A 64 8.58 -6.74 -14.61
C ASP A 64 9.03 -8.10 -14.08
N TRP A 65 8.89 -8.35 -12.77
CA TRP A 65 9.24 -9.62 -12.16
C TRP A 65 8.23 -10.71 -12.55
N ARG A 66 8.51 -11.37 -13.66
CA ARG A 66 7.81 -12.56 -14.13
C ARG A 66 8.75 -13.75 -14.02
N GLY A 67 8.67 -14.46 -12.89
CA GLY A 67 9.29 -15.78 -12.67
C GLY A 67 10.79 -15.83 -12.93
#